data_AF-A0A838FUK8-F1
#
_entry.id   AF-A0A838FUK8-F1
#
_cell.length_a   1.000
_cell.length_b   1.000
_cell.length_c   1.000
_cell.angle_alpha   90.00
_cell.angle_beta   90.00
_cell.angle_gamma   90.00
#
_symmetry.space_group_name_H-M   'P 1'
#
loop_
_entity.id
_entity.type
_entity.pdbx_description
1 polymer ?
#
loop_
_entity_poly.entity_id
_entity_poly.type
_entity_poly.pdbx_seq_one_letter_code
_entity_poly.pdbx_strand_id
1 'polypeptide(L)'
;MWTSKIALTCGALSLVAAGCGFGGATTDDAALVPLGSREQAKLLTKLEPPDVVVADVRCRGHQATIVGTNESDRLTGTGEVDVIVGLDGNDVIKGMGRRDLLCGGGGKDSIQGGAGNDKINGDLDNDRLRGGPDVDVLRGGRGADNVKGGKDRDAASGGVGDDTVKGGQGPDRVAGGRGQDTLFGGADNDFVFGSDGDDGLVGGSGGDHLIGGPGNDSLNGIDAALGDVLAANDGYDTCPADVGDTLRSCE
;
A
#
# COMPACT_ATOMS: atom_id res chain seq x y z
N MET A 1 -34.15 0.26 7.36
CA MET A 1 -32.80 -0.29 7.12
C MET A 1 -32.95 -1.55 6.29
N TRP A 2 -32.90 -1.44 4.97
CA TRP A 2 -32.87 -2.59 4.09
C TRP A 2 -31.44 -2.68 3.56
N THR A 3 -30.68 -3.69 3.97
CA THR A 3 -29.40 -3.99 3.34
C THR A 3 -29.69 -4.68 2.01
N SER A 4 -29.38 -4.00 0.91
CA SER A 4 -29.51 -4.59 -0.43
C SER A 4 -28.33 -5.52 -0.66
N LYS A 5 -28.48 -6.82 -0.34
CA LYS A 5 -27.47 -7.85 -0.61
C LYS A 5 -27.49 -8.23 -2.09
N ILE A 6 -26.46 -7.88 -2.84
CA ILE A 6 -26.24 -8.41 -4.19
C ILE A 6 -25.37 -9.67 -4.07
N ALA A 7 -25.93 -10.82 -4.46
CA ALA A 7 -25.21 -12.09 -4.46
C ALA A 7 -24.36 -12.21 -5.73
N LEU A 8 -23.05 -12.00 -5.61
CA LEU A 8 -22.08 -12.31 -6.67
C LEU A 8 -21.72 -13.81 -6.64
N THR A 9 -21.47 -14.39 -7.82
CA THR A 9 -21.00 -15.78 -7.92
C THR A 9 -19.48 -15.84 -7.81
N CYS A 10 -18.95 -16.93 -7.25
CA CYS A 10 -17.51 -17.15 -7.02
C CYS A 10 -16.62 -16.90 -8.27
N GLY A 11 -17.16 -17.07 -9.49
CA GLY A 11 -16.42 -16.85 -10.75
C GLY A 11 -16.23 -15.39 -11.14
N ALA A 12 -17.15 -14.49 -10.77
CA ALA A 12 -17.01 -13.05 -11.03
C ALA A 12 -15.98 -12.38 -10.09
N LEU A 13 -15.74 -13.01 -8.92
CA LEU A 13 -14.85 -12.54 -7.86
C LEU A 13 -13.36 -12.58 -8.25
N SER A 14 -12.94 -13.59 -9.04
CA SER A 14 -11.57 -13.73 -9.52
C SER A 14 -11.12 -12.59 -10.44
N LEU A 15 -12.06 -11.86 -11.02
CA LEU A 15 -11.77 -10.74 -11.92
C LEU A 15 -11.67 -9.40 -11.17
N VAL A 16 -12.44 -9.23 -10.08
CA VAL A 16 -12.41 -8.01 -9.26
C VAL A 16 -11.14 -7.96 -8.41
N ALA A 17 -10.76 -9.10 -7.80
CA ALA A 17 -9.48 -9.21 -7.08
C ALA A 17 -8.24 -9.13 -8.00
N ALA A 18 -8.41 -9.40 -9.30
CA ALA A 18 -7.34 -9.21 -10.29
C ALA A 18 -7.04 -7.71 -10.55
N GLY A 19 -7.98 -6.82 -10.22
CA GLY A 19 -7.81 -5.35 -10.32
C GLY A 19 -6.93 -4.74 -9.23
N CYS A 20 -6.73 -5.44 -8.10
CA CYS A 20 -5.95 -4.96 -6.95
C CYS A 20 -4.43 -4.84 -7.17
N GLY A 21 -3.93 -4.81 -8.42
CA GLY A 21 -2.54 -4.46 -8.74
C GLY A 21 -1.43 -5.43 -8.31
N PHE A 22 -1.72 -6.49 -7.54
CA PHE A 22 -0.70 -7.44 -7.06
C PHE A 22 -0.36 -8.58 -8.02
N GLY A 23 -0.95 -8.61 -9.23
CA GLY A 23 -0.65 -9.57 -10.30
C GLY A 23 -0.10 -8.85 -11.52
N GLY A 24 1.03 -9.33 -12.05
CA GLY A 24 1.68 -8.78 -13.24
C GLY A 24 0.87 -8.98 -14.53
N ALA A 25 -0.16 -8.17 -14.73
CA ALA A 25 -0.77 -7.94 -16.03
C ALA A 25 -0.53 -6.48 -16.41
N THR A 26 0.22 -6.31 -17.48
CA THR A 26 0.48 -5.05 -18.16
C THR A 26 -0.82 -4.35 -18.53
N THR A 27 -0.78 -3.03 -18.48
CA THR A 27 -1.72 -2.06 -19.08
C THR A 27 -2.40 -2.59 -20.36
N ASP A 28 -3.72 -2.39 -20.46
CA ASP A 28 -4.64 -2.58 -21.61
C ASP A 28 -5.63 -3.77 -21.62
N ASP A 29 -5.68 -4.64 -20.62
CA ASP A 29 -6.69 -5.73 -20.55
C ASP A 29 -7.69 -5.63 -19.38
N ALA A 30 -7.96 -4.42 -18.89
CA ALA A 30 -9.19 -4.14 -18.13
C ALA A 30 -10.41 -4.15 -19.05
N ALA A 31 -10.64 -5.27 -19.73
CA ALA A 31 -11.99 -5.65 -20.08
C ALA A 31 -12.72 -5.88 -18.75
N LEU A 32 -13.32 -4.81 -18.22
CA LEU A 32 -14.60 -4.92 -17.53
C LEU A 32 -15.38 -5.97 -18.32
N VAL A 33 -15.57 -7.18 -17.76
CA VAL A 33 -16.42 -8.18 -18.40
C VAL A 33 -17.70 -7.43 -18.75
N PRO A 34 -18.08 -7.33 -20.04
CA PRO A 34 -19.27 -6.59 -20.40
C PRO A 34 -20.38 -7.29 -19.64
N LEU A 35 -20.95 -6.61 -18.65
CA LEU A 35 -21.97 -7.14 -17.76
C LEU A 35 -23.16 -7.55 -18.63
N GLY A 36 -23.13 -8.83 -19.01
CA GLY A 36 -23.96 -9.41 -20.03
C GLY A 36 -25.32 -9.76 -19.46
N SER A 37 -26.15 -8.74 -19.24
CA SER A 37 -27.60 -8.78 -19.40
C SER A 37 -28.16 -7.43 -18.97
N ARG A 38 -29.04 -6.87 -19.80
CA ARG A 38 -29.67 -5.54 -19.62
C ARG A 38 -30.50 -5.40 -18.34
N GLU A 39 -30.58 -6.44 -17.49
CA GLU A 39 -31.28 -6.41 -16.22
C GLU A 39 -30.40 -6.08 -15.00
N GLN A 40 -29.06 -6.21 -15.08
CA GLN A 40 -28.18 -5.97 -13.92
C GLN A 40 -27.56 -4.56 -13.88
N ALA A 41 -27.35 -3.91 -15.04
CA ALA A 41 -26.95 -2.50 -15.10
C ALA A 41 -28.03 -1.52 -14.58
N LYS A 42 -29.28 -1.98 -14.46
CA LYS A 42 -30.38 -1.23 -13.83
C LYS A 42 -30.42 -1.36 -12.30
N LEU A 43 -29.62 -2.23 -11.70
CA LEU A 43 -29.61 -2.46 -10.25
C LEU A 43 -28.58 -1.58 -9.52
N LEU A 44 -27.48 -1.20 -10.18
CA LEU A 44 -26.45 -0.28 -9.66
C LEU A 44 -26.84 1.21 -9.75
N THR A 45 -27.87 1.55 -10.54
CA THR A 45 -28.28 2.95 -10.82
C THR A 45 -29.46 3.44 -9.96
N LYS A 46 -29.81 2.71 -8.89
CA LYS A 46 -30.96 3.01 -8.01
C LYS A 46 -30.65 2.86 -6.51
N LEU A 47 -29.39 2.94 -6.11
CA LEU A 47 -29.01 2.92 -4.70
C LEU A 47 -28.98 4.38 -4.22
N GLU A 48 -29.81 4.69 -3.23
CA GLU A 48 -29.82 6.00 -2.57
C GLU A 48 -28.78 5.96 -1.43
N PRO A 49 -28.05 7.05 -1.16
CA PRO A 49 -27.02 7.05 -0.13
C PRO A 49 -27.61 6.75 1.27
N PRO A 50 -26.90 6.03 2.17
CA PRO A 50 -25.55 5.45 2.05
C PRO A 50 -25.62 3.91 1.93
N ASP A 51 -25.86 3.39 0.74
CA ASP A 51 -25.97 1.94 0.53
C ASP A 51 -24.61 1.30 0.22
N VAL A 52 -23.96 0.76 1.27
CA VAL A 52 -22.79 -0.13 1.15
C VAL A 52 -23.22 -1.45 0.48
N VAL A 53 -22.57 -1.85 -0.61
CA VAL A 53 -22.80 -3.14 -1.27
C VAL A 53 -21.97 -4.23 -0.58
N VAL A 54 -22.50 -4.80 0.51
CA VAL A 54 -21.92 -6.02 1.08
C VAL A 54 -22.31 -7.22 0.20
N ALA A 55 -21.43 -7.59 -0.72
CA ALA A 55 -21.50 -8.88 -1.39
C ALA A 55 -20.97 -9.98 -0.45
N ASP A 56 -21.78 -10.45 0.51
CA ASP A 56 -21.46 -11.60 1.38
C ASP A 56 -21.37 -12.88 0.52
N VAL A 57 -20.26 -13.06 -0.19
CA VAL A 57 -19.96 -14.25 -0.99
C VAL A 57 -19.25 -15.25 -0.08
N ARG A 58 -20.03 -16.00 0.70
CA ARG A 58 -19.51 -17.14 1.47
C ARG A 58 -19.16 -18.30 0.54
N CYS A 59 -18.04 -18.21 -0.17
CA CYS A 59 -17.43 -19.38 -0.78
C CYS A 59 -16.69 -20.19 0.30
N ARG A 60 -16.76 -21.51 0.19
CA ARG A 60 -16.33 -22.46 1.24
C ARG A 60 -14.86 -22.25 1.62
N GLY A 61 -14.61 -21.51 2.69
CA GLY A 61 -13.30 -21.22 3.25
C GLY A 61 -13.10 -19.73 3.54
N HIS A 62 -13.75 -19.23 4.58
CA HIS A 62 -13.43 -18.00 5.35
C HIS A 62 -12.84 -16.81 4.56
N GLN A 63 -13.50 -16.37 3.48
CA GLN A 63 -13.18 -15.09 2.83
C GLN A 63 -14.44 -14.22 2.79
N ALA A 64 -14.46 -13.08 3.48
CA ALA A 64 -15.51 -12.09 3.25
C ALA A 64 -15.05 -11.14 2.14
N THR A 65 -15.89 -10.92 1.14
CA THR A 65 -15.63 -9.93 0.09
C THR A 65 -16.52 -8.72 0.33
N ILE A 66 -15.92 -7.54 0.31
CA ILE A 66 -16.62 -6.27 0.45
C ILE A 66 -16.22 -5.41 -0.74
N VAL A 67 -17.21 -4.88 -1.46
CA VAL A 67 -16.97 -3.99 -2.60
C VAL A 67 -17.74 -2.71 -2.35
N GLY A 68 -17.05 -1.58 -2.41
CA GLY A 68 -17.64 -0.25 -2.33
C GLY A 68 -18.41 0.12 -3.59
N THR A 69 -18.63 1.40 -3.73
CA THR A 69 -19.29 2.10 -4.81
C THR A 69 -18.30 3.09 -5.42
N ASN A 70 -18.71 3.88 -6.41
CA ASN A 70 -17.86 4.95 -6.94
C ASN A 70 -17.96 6.25 -6.09
N GLU A 71 -18.50 6.16 -4.88
CA GLU A 71 -18.65 7.25 -3.93
C GLU A 71 -17.81 6.97 -2.68
N SER A 72 -17.56 8.00 -1.87
CA SER A 72 -16.85 7.83 -0.59
C SER A 72 -17.55 6.84 0.37
N ASP A 73 -16.90 5.71 0.61
CA ASP A 73 -17.40 4.62 1.40
C ASP A 73 -16.71 4.46 2.76
N ARG A 74 -17.38 3.73 3.66
CA ARG A 74 -16.79 3.26 4.92
C ARG A 74 -16.91 1.75 4.99
N LEU A 75 -15.84 1.07 4.63
CA LEU A 75 -15.76 -0.38 4.53
C LEU A 75 -15.04 -0.94 5.75
N THR A 76 -15.57 -2.00 6.32
CA THR A 76 -14.97 -2.66 7.49
C THR A 76 -15.12 -4.15 7.36
N GLY A 77 -13.99 -4.84 7.39
CA GLY A 77 -13.86 -6.28 7.41
C GLY A 77 -14.29 -6.91 8.73
N THR A 78 -13.86 -8.14 8.90
CA THR A 78 -14.19 -9.10 9.93
C THR A 78 -12.91 -9.55 10.63
N GLY A 79 -13.02 -10.41 11.64
CA GLY A 79 -11.81 -11.03 12.23
C GLY A 79 -11.27 -12.21 11.42
N GLU A 80 -11.70 -12.37 10.18
CA GLU A 80 -11.30 -13.43 9.26
C GLU A 80 -10.62 -12.82 8.03
N VAL A 81 -10.06 -13.66 7.15
CA VAL A 81 -9.43 -13.18 5.91
C VAL A 81 -10.47 -12.46 5.04
N ASP A 82 -10.18 -11.23 4.64
CA ASP A 82 -11.08 -10.43 3.83
C ASP A 82 -10.47 -9.97 2.51
N VAL A 83 -11.34 -9.66 1.56
CA VAL A 83 -11.01 -8.96 0.32
C VAL A 83 -11.89 -7.72 0.26
N ILE A 84 -11.30 -6.53 0.34
CA ILE A 84 -12.03 -5.26 0.32
C ILE A 84 -11.54 -4.40 -0.84
N VAL A 85 -12.48 -3.91 -1.66
CA VAL A 85 -12.20 -3.04 -2.81
C VAL A 85 -13.06 -1.78 -2.70
N GLY A 86 -12.44 -0.60 -2.65
CA GLY A 86 -13.10 0.70 -2.56
C GLY A 86 -13.81 1.10 -3.87
N LEU A 87 -13.07 1.03 -4.99
CA LEU A 87 -13.42 1.57 -6.32
C LEU A 87 -13.08 3.07 -6.41
N ASP A 88 -13.92 3.91 -7.01
CA ASP A 88 -13.68 5.36 -7.00
C ASP A 88 -14.23 5.97 -5.70
N GLY A 89 -13.71 7.09 -5.24
CA GLY A 89 -14.20 7.76 -4.04
C GLY A 89 -13.07 8.10 -3.08
N ASN A 90 -13.38 8.78 -1.98
CA ASN A 90 -12.42 8.86 -0.88
C ASN A 90 -12.90 7.91 0.22
N ASP A 91 -12.28 6.75 0.32
CA ASP A 91 -12.77 5.64 1.11
C ASP A 91 -12.06 5.51 2.45
N VAL A 92 -12.77 4.91 3.41
CA VAL A 92 -12.18 4.48 4.67
C VAL A 92 -12.32 2.97 4.76
N ILE A 93 -11.20 2.26 4.67
CA ILE A 93 -11.14 0.80 4.64
C ILE A 93 -10.42 0.28 5.89
N LYS A 94 -10.99 -0.75 6.53
CA LYS A 94 -10.39 -1.45 7.67
C LYS A 94 -10.47 -2.97 7.47
N GLY A 95 -9.34 -3.67 7.43
CA GLY A 95 -9.28 -5.13 7.32
C GLY A 95 -9.67 -5.84 8.62
N MET A 96 -9.05 -5.41 9.73
CA MET A 96 -9.20 -5.86 11.11
C MET A 96 -8.26 -6.98 11.53
N GLY A 97 -8.49 -8.23 11.15
CA GLY A 97 -7.78 -9.37 11.74
C GLY A 97 -7.53 -10.48 10.73
N ARG A 98 -6.43 -11.23 10.92
CA ARG A 98 -5.88 -12.16 9.92
C ARG A 98 -5.36 -11.40 8.71
N ARG A 99 -4.98 -12.15 7.67
CA ARG A 99 -4.46 -11.60 6.43
C ARG A 99 -5.60 -11.14 5.54
N ASP A 100 -5.58 -9.88 5.16
CA ASP A 100 -6.53 -9.25 4.27
C ASP A 100 -5.89 -8.83 2.95
N LEU A 101 -6.73 -8.60 1.94
CA LEU A 101 -6.38 -7.94 0.70
C LEU A 101 -7.26 -6.68 0.57
N LEU A 102 -6.65 -5.51 0.65
CA LEU A 102 -7.31 -4.22 0.71
C LEU A 102 -6.87 -3.33 -0.45
N CYS A 103 -7.82 -2.74 -1.17
CA CYS A 103 -7.56 -1.90 -2.34
C CYS A 103 -8.43 -0.66 -2.29
N GLY A 104 -7.80 0.51 -2.35
CA GLY A 104 -8.48 1.81 -2.38
C GLY A 104 -9.19 2.02 -3.71
N GLY A 105 -8.40 2.20 -4.76
CA GLY A 105 -8.88 2.36 -6.11
C GLY A 105 -8.59 3.78 -6.59
N GLY A 106 -9.62 4.54 -6.97
CA GLY A 106 -9.47 5.92 -7.38
C GLY A 106 -9.88 6.88 -6.27
N GLY A 107 -9.01 7.82 -5.91
CA GLY A 107 -9.33 8.89 -4.98
C GLY A 107 -8.47 8.82 -3.71
N LYS A 108 -8.78 9.62 -2.70
CA LYS A 108 -7.89 9.78 -1.54
C LYS A 108 -8.34 8.89 -0.40
N ASP A 109 -7.75 7.71 -0.32
CA ASP A 109 -8.19 6.65 0.56
C ASP A 109 -7.45 6.62 1.89
N SER A 110 -8.11 6.05 2.89
CA SER A 110 -7.55 5.79 4.21
C SER A 110 -7.73 4.31 4.54
N ILE A 111 -6.66 3.54 4.37
CA ILE A 111 -6.69 2.08 4.50
C ILE A 111 -5.88 1.65 5.72
N GLN A 112 -6.48 0.78 6.54
CA GLN A 112 -5.84 0.15 7.68
C GLN A 112 -5.97 -1.37 7.56
N GLY A 113 -4.84 -2.08 7.55
CA GLY A 113 -4.76 -3.55 7.58
C GLY A 113 -5.39 -4.08 8.85
N GLY A 114 -4.72 -3.90 9.97
CA GLY A 114 -5.17 -4.44 11.25
C GLY A 114 -4.12 -5.40 11.80
N ALA A 115 -4.53 -6.53 12.34
CA ALA A 115 -3.60 -7.57 12.79
C ALA A 115 -3.57 -8.72 11.80
N GLY A 116 -2.39 -9.31 11.59
CA GLY A 116 -2.17 -10.33 10.57
C GLY A 116 -1.51 -9.76 9.32
N ASN A 117 -0.99 -10.66 8.49
CA ASN A 117 -0.11 -10.28 7.38
C ASN A 117 -0.90 -9.75 6.18
N ASP A 118 -1.10 -8.45 6.07
CA ASP A 118 -1.99 -7.82 5.10
C ASP A 118 -1.33 -7.46 3.77
N LYS A 119 -2.15 -7.32 2.73
CA LYS A 119 -1.77 -6.73 1.44
C LYS A 119 -2.62 -5.51 1.16
N ILE A 120 -1.99 -4.36 1.04
CA ILE A 120 -2.66 -3.06 0.92
C ILE A 120 -2.17 -2.32 -0.32
N ASN A 121 -3.09 -1.90 -1.19
CA ASN A 121 -2.81 -1.06 -2.35
C ASN A 121 -3.69 0.20 -2.32
N GLY A 122 -3.08 1.39 -2.41
CA GLY A 122 -3.81 2.66 -2.52
C GLY A 122 -4.39 2.89 -3.92
N ASP A 123 -3.61 2.49 -4.94
CA ASP A 123 -3.88 2.65 -6.38
C ASP A 123 -3.66 4.07 -6.91
N LEU A 124 -4.69 4.91 -7.06
CA LEU A 124 -4.59 6.23 -7.69
C LEU A 124 -4.94 7.34 -6.70
N ASP A 125 -4.30 8.50 -6.88
CA ASP A 125 -4.38 9.69 -6.03
C ASP A 125 -3.68 9.49 -4.67
N ASN A 126 -3.91 10.40 -3.72
CA ASN A 126 -3.07 10.53 -2.53
C ASN A 126 -3.66 9.76 -1.35
N ASP A 127 -3.01 8.67 -0.96
CA ASP A 127 -3.54 7.72 -0.01
C ASP A 127 -2.85 7.75 1.36
N ARG A 128 -3.52 7.15 2.34
CA ARG A 128 -2.96 6.89 3.67
C ARG A 128 -3.09 5.42 4.00
N LEU A 129 -1.97 4.72 4.03
CA LEU A 129 -1.90 3.28 4.25
C LEU A 129 -1.22 2.96 5.57
N ARG A 130 -1.82 2.05 6.34
CA ARG A 130 -1.25 1.52 7.59
C ARG A 130 -1.40 0.01 7.62
N GLY A 131 -0.30 -0.71 7.76
CA GLY A 131 -0.28 -2.16 7.90
C GLY A 131 -0.82 -2.55 9.26
N GLY A 132 0.03 -2.44 10.28
CA GLY A 132 -0.34 -2.78 11.65
C GLY A 132 0.76 -3.56 12.34
N PRO A 133 0.44 -4.43 13.33
CA PRO A 133 1.32 -5.53 13.68
C PRO A 133 1.36 -6.61 12.60
N ASP A 134 2.37 -7.48 12.69
CA ASP A 134 2.62 -8.59 11.77
C ASP A 134 3.15 -8.13 10.40
N VAL A 135 3.49 -9.09 9.53
CA VAL A 135 4.27 -8.84 8.30
C VAL A 135 3.36 -8.40 7.16
N ASP A 136 3.44 -7.12 6.79
CA ASP A 136 2.57 -6.50 5.79
C ASP A 136 3.26 -6.19 4.46
N VAL A 137 2.46 -6.07 3.40
CA VAL A 137 2.90 -5.58 2.09
C VAL A 137 2.03 -4.41 1.67
N LEU A 138 2.64 -3.23 1.51
CA LEU A 138 1.96 -1.98 1.21
C LEU A 138 2.50 -1.34 -0.07
N ARG A 139 1.59 -0.81 -0.89
CA ARG A 139 1.89 -0.01 -2.07
C ARG A 139 0.98 1.21 -2.09
N GLY A 140 1.56 2.42 -2.08
CA GLY A 140 0.83 3.67 -2.28
C GLY A 140 0.16 3.69 -3.64
N GLY A 141 0.96 3.62 -4.70
CA GLY A 141 0.46 3.57 -6.07
C GLY A 141 0.90 4.81 -6.83
N ARG A 142 -0.05 5.60 -7.33
CA ARG A 142 0.24 6.88 -7.98
C ARG A 142 -0.39 8.00 -7.19
N GLY A 143 0.41 8.89 -6.64
CA GLY A 143 -0.04 10.05 -5.89
C GLY A 143 1.07 10.50 -4.96
N ALA A 144 0.75 11.42 -4.06
CA ALA A 144 1.62 11.71 -2.92
C ALA A 144 1.07 10.98 -1.69
N ASP A 145 1.62 9.80 -1.42
CA ASP A 145 1.09 8.81 -0.50
C ASP A 145 1.76 8.87 0.88
N ASN A 146 1.03 8.45 1.90
CA ASN A 146 1.56 8.24 3.24
C ASN A 146 1.45 6.76 3.62
N VAL A 147 2.56 6.05 3.55
CA VAL A 147 2.61 4.59 3.77
C VAL A 147 3.34 4.29 5.07
N LYS A 148 2.73 3.48 5.94
CA LYS A 148 3.34 3.01 7.19
C LYS A 148 3.18 1.50 7.33
N GLY A 149 4.29 0.76 7.43
CA GLY A 149 4.32 -0.67 7.74
C GLY A 149 3.73 -0.93 9.13
N GLY A 150 4.53 -0.68 10.17
CA GLY A 150 4.06 -0.82 11.55
C GLY A 150 5.05 -1.57 12.42
N LYS A 151 4.77 -2.84 12.72
CA LYS A 151 5.67 -3.72 13.48
C LYS A 151 5.95 -4.97 12.68
N ASP A 152 7.05 -5.62 13.02
CA ASP A 152 7.55 -6.80 12.33
C ASP A 152 8.06 -6.42 10.93
N ARG A 153 8.51 -7.42 10.15
CA ARG A 153 9.16 -7.16 8.87
C ARG A 153 8.14 -6.80 7.80
N ASP A 154 8.08 -5.54 7.43
CA ASP A 154 7.18 -5.02 6.40
C ASP A 154 7.88 -4.82 5.05
N ALA A 155 7.08 -4.78 3.99
CA ALA A 155 7.49 -4.32 2.67
C ALA A 155 6.58 -3.17 2.23
N ALA A 156 7.08 -1.94 2.26
CA ALA A 156 6.32 -0.72 1.99
C ALA A 156 6.92 0.05 0.80
N SER A 157 6.07 0.46 -0.15
CA SER A 157 6.47 1.27 -1.31
C SER A 157 5.52 2.46 -1.51
N GLY A 158 6.08 3.64 -1.81
CA GLY A 158 5.33 4.83 -2.21
C GLY A 158 4.73 4.66 -3.60
N GLY A 159 5.57 4.56 -4.62
CA GLY A 159 5.16 4.32 -6.00
C GLY A 159 5.53 5.47 -6.92
N VAL A 160 4.55 6.21 -7.45
CA VAL A 160 4.78 7.34 -8.35
C VAL A 160 4.19 8.61 -7.73
N GLY A 161 5.05 9.58 -7.44
CA GLY A 161 4.75 10.87 -6.86
C GLY A 161 5.64 11.12 -5.65
N ASP A 162 5.43 12.23 -4.95
CA ASP A 162 6.27 12.62 -3.81
C ASP A 162 5.72 11.97 -2.54
N ASP A 163 6.28 10.84 -2.13
CA ASP A 163 5.73 9.96 -1.12
C ASP A 163 6.41 10.10 0.25
N THR A 164 5.70 9.68 1.31
CA THR A 164 6.28 9.47 2.63
C THR A 164 6.08 8.03 3.06
N VAL A 165 7.17 7.27 3.18
CA VAL A 165 7.12 5.84 3.52
C VAL A 165 7.89 5.59 4.82
N LYS A 166 7.28 4.81 5.72
CA LYS A 166 7.86 4.44 7.02
C LYS A 166 7.76 2.94 7.23
N GLY A 167 8.88 2.26 7.47
CA GLY A 167 8.93 0.85 7.87
C GLY A 167 8.29 0.68 9.24
N GLY A 168 9.00 1.08 10.30
CA GLY A 168 8.48 1.04 11.66
C GLY A 168 9.38 0.30 12.63
N GLN A 169 8.90 -0.81 13.19
CA GLN A 169 9.70 -1.69 14.05
C GLN A 169 9.92 -3.00 13.32
N GLY A 170 11.14 -3.53 13.35
CA GLY A 170 11.46 -4.78 12.68
C GLY A 170 12.24 -4.52 11.39
N PRO A 171 12.88 -5.55 10.82
CA PRO A 171 13.80 -5.36 9.70
C PRO A 171 13.03 -5.20 8.39
N ASP A 172 12.80 -3.96 7.98
CA ASP A 172 11.86 -3.56 6.94
C ASP A 172 12.48 -3.43 5.54
N ARG A 173 11.61 -3.40 4.53
CA ARG A 173 11.95 -3.00 3.15
C ARG A 173 11.11 -1.79 2.77
N VAL A 174 11.76 -0.65 2.58
CA VAL A 174 11.15 0.63 2.26
C VAL A 174 11.60 1.08 0.88
N ALA A 175 10.67 1.45 0.02
CA ALA A 175 10.96 2.00 -1.31
C ALA A 175 10.17 3.29 -1.57
N GLY A 176 10.82 4.33 -2.07
CA GLY A 176 10.15 5.55 -2.53
C GLY A 176 9.45 5.31 -3.84
N GLY A 177 10.23 5.15 -4.90
CA GLY A 177 9.74 4.92 -6.24
C GLY A 177 10.15 6.08 -7.13
N ARG A 178 9.22 6.68 -7.86
CA ARG A 178 9.52 7.84 -8.69
C ARG A 178 8.93 9.09 -8.05
N GLY A 179 9.75 10.07 -7.73
CA GLY A 179 9.33 11.33 -7.14
C GLY A 179 10.37 11.85 -6.17
N GLN A 180 10.06 12.91 -5.44
CA GLN A 180 10.91 13.34 -4.32
C GLN A 180 10.34 12.73 -3.04
N ASP A 181 10.94 11.62 -2.60
CA ASP A 181 10.39 10.80 -1.54
C ASP A 181 11.05 11.09 -0.18
N THR A 182 10.30 10.87 0.90
CA THR A 182 10.83 10.89 2.27
C THR A 182 10.65 9.53 2.91
N LEU A 183 11.77 8.84 3.14
CA LEU A 183 11.82 7.43 3.53
C LEU A 183 12.45 7.26 4.91
N PHE A 184 11.82 6.43 5.73
CA PHE A 184 12.30 6.08 7.07
C PHE A 184 12.28 4.56 7.24
N GLY A 185 13.44 3.95 7.53
CA GLY A 185 13.54 2.55 7.94
C GLY A 185 12.82 2.35 9.27
N GLY A 186 13.38 2.92 10.33
CA GLY A 186 12.82 2.85 11.68
C GLY A 186 13.75 2.19 12.67
N ALA A 187 13.35 1.04 13.21
CA ALA A 187 14.13 0.31 14.19
C ALA A 187 14.40 -1.10 13.70
N ASP A 188 15.58 -1.62 14.07
CA ASP A 188 16.19 -2.83 13.52
C ASP A 188 16.82 -2.58 12.14
N ASN A 189 17.38 -3.61 11.52
CA ASN A 189 18.18 -3.46 10.30
C ASN A 189 17.29 -3.38 9.07
N ASP A 190 17.24 -2.20 8.46
CA ASP A 190 16.33 -1.88 7.37
C ASP A 190 17.02 -1.85 6.01
N PHE A 191 16.24 -2.03 4.95
CA PHE A 191 16.63 -1.76 3.57
C PHE A 191 15.77 -0.63 3.01
N VAL A 192 16.38 0.52 2.74
CA VAL A 192 15.70 1.73 2.25
C VAL A 192 16.23 2.10 0.87
N PHE A 193 15.34 2.21 -0.12
CA PHE A 193 15.66 2.49 -1.51
C PHE A 193 14.87 3.70 -2.03
N GLY A 194 15.54 4.79 -2.40
CA GLY A 194 14.92 6.00 -2.98
C GLY A 194 14.30 5.71 -4.34
N SER A 195 15.12 5.20 -5.25
CA SER A 195 14.87 5.05 -6.69
C SER A 195 15.04 6.36 -7.46
N ASP A 196 14.06 6.81 -8.24
CA ASP A 196 14.25 7.93 -9.16
C ASP A 196 13.74 9.24 -8.52
N GLY A 197 14.63 10.21 -8.32
CA GLY A 197 14.29 11.55 -7.85
C GLY A 197 15.19 12.02 -6.72
N ASP A 198 14.97 13.24 -6.22
CA ASP A 198 15.78 13.81 -5.14
C ASP A 198 15.19 13.36 -3.79
N ASP A 199 15.74 12.30 -3.20
CA ASP A 199 15.14 11.59 -2.08
C ASP A 199 15.79 11.88 -0.72
N GLY A 200 14.98 11.87 0.34
CA GLY A 200 15.43 11.95 1.73
C GLY A 200 15.31 10.60 2.43
N LEU A 201 16.43 9.96 2.75
CA LEU A 201 16.51 8.63 3.34
C LEU A 201 17.05 8.67 4.76
N VAL A 202 16.32 8.05 5.68
CA VAL A 202 16.70 7.90 7.08
C VAL A 202 16.65 6.43 7.48
N GLY A 203 17.78 5.89 7.96
CA GLY A 203 17.88 4.52 8.47
C GLY A 203 17.13 4.37 9.79
N GLY A 204 17.68 4.96 10.85
CA GLY A 204 17.08 4.97 12.17
C GLY A 204 18.01 4.30 13.18
N SER A 205 17.56 3.22 13.82
CA SER A 205 18.40 2.46 14.74
C SER A 205 18.57 1.04 14.24
N GLY A 206 19.79 0.56 14.10
CA GLY A 206 20.06 -0.71 13.43
C GLY A 206 21.29 -0.54 12.56
N GLY A 207 21.71 -1.60 11.88
CA GLY A 207 22.65 -1.48 10.78
C GLY A 207 21.88 -1.51 9.47
N ASP A 208 21.67 -0.33 8.89
CA ASP A 208 20.75 -0.08 7.79
C ASP A 208 21.47 -0.04 6.44
N HIS A 209 20.75 -0.40 5.39
CA HIS A 209 21.21 -0.30 4.01
C HIS A 209 20.37 0.75 3.28
N LEU A 210 20.96 1.92 3.06
CA LEU A 210 20.33 3.08 2.44
C LEU A 210 20.89 3.26 1.04
N ILE A 211 20.02 3.30 0.04
CA ILE A 211 20.39 3.43 -1.36
C ILE A 211 19.55 4.55 -1.97
N GLY A 212 20.19 5.62 -2.42
CA GLY A 212 19.52 6.78 -3.02
C GLY A 212 18.92 6.41 -4.38
N GLY A 213 19.76 6.38 -5.41
CA GLY A 213 19.38 6.05 -6.77
C GLY A 213 19.83 7.16 -7.71
N PRO A 214 19.12 7.41 -8.82
CA PRO A 214 19.33 8.61 -9.62
C PRO A 214 18.63 9.83 -9.01
N GLY A 215 19.38 10.91 -8.76
CA GLY A 215 18.85 12.15 -8.21
C GLY A 215 19.80 12.72 -7.15
N ASN A 216 19.48 13.89 -6.60
CA ASN A 216 20.29 14.49 -5.53
C ASN A 216 19.74 14.06 -4.18
N ASP A 217 20.36 13.05 -3.58
CA ASP A 217 19.81 12.37 -2.42
C ASP A 217 20.42 12.82 -1.09
N SER A 218 19.68 12.64 -0.01
CA SER A 218 20.14 12.84 1.37
C SER A 218 20.00 11.55 2.16
N LEU A 219 21.12 10.86 2.44
CA LEU A 219 21.14 9.59 3.15
C LEU A 219 21.70 9.76 4.57
N ASN A 220 20.91 9.44 5.59
CA ASN A 220 21.33 9.55 6.99
C ASN A 220 21.01 8.27 7.78
N GLY A 221 22.05 7.63 8.32
CA GLY A 221 21.93 6.45 9.17
C GLY A 221 21.31 6.71 10.55
N ILE A 222 21.68 7.82 11.19
CA ILE A 222 21.27 8.28 12.54
C ILE A 222 21.85 7.45 13.72
N ASP A 223 22.40 6.25 13.52
CA ASP A 223 23.11 5.51 14.58
C ASP A 223 24.65 5.54 14.41
N ALA A 224 25.37 5.65 15.53
CA ALA A 224 26.83 5.62 15.57
C ALA A 224 27.39 4.28 16.09
N ALA A 225 26.53 3.30 16.43
CA ALA A 225 26.93 2.07 17.10
C ALA A 225 26.88 0.82 16.20
N LEU A 226 25.92 0.74 15.29
CA LEU A 226 25.77 -0.33 14.31
C LEU A 226 25.91 0.28 12.91
N GLY A 227 27.13 0.28 12.37
CA GLY A 227 27.44 1.02 11.14
C GLY A 227 26.52 0.71 9.96
N ASP A 228 26.15 1.76 9.24
CA ASP A 228 25.24 1.73 8.11
C ASP A 228 25.96 1.56 6.77
N VAL A 229 25.25 1.12 5.74
CA VAL A 229 25.73 1.12 4.36
C VAL A 229 24.96 2.19 3.59
N LEU A 230 25.64 3.29 3.26
CA LEU A 230 25.05 4.39 2.49
C LEU A 230 25.56 4.33 1.05
N ALA A 231 24.65 4.15 0.09
CA ALA A 231 24.94 4.05 -1.34
C ALA A 231 24.10 5.05 -2.14
N ALA A 232 24.54 6.30 -2.26
CA ALA A 232 23.71 7.34 -2.88
C ALA A 232 23.56 7.15 -4.41
N ASN A 233 24.66 6.91 -5.11
CA ASN A 233 24.74 6.61 -6.55
C ASN A 233 24.83 7.85 -7.45
N ASP A 234 23.87 8.07 -8.35
CA ASP A 234 24.01 9.04 -9.45
C ASP A 234 23.40 10.38 -9.04
N GLY A 235 24.22 11.41 -8.81
CA GLY A 235 23.71 12.74 -8.48
C GLY A 235 24.68 13.57 -7.67
N TYR A 236 24.19 14.64 -7.05
CA TYR A 236 24.92 15.40 -6.04
C TYR A 236 24.37 15.09 -4.65
N ASP A 237 24.95 14.09 -4.02
CA ASP A 237 24.37 13.49 -2.82
C ASP A 237 24.97 14.02 -1.53
N THR A 238 24.20 13.89 -0.44
CA THR A 238 24.62 14.22 0.91
C THR A 238 24.50 13.00 1.81
N CYS A 239 25.65 12.57 2.35
CA CYS A 239 25.74 11.42 3.24
C CYS A 239 26.49 11.81 4.53
N PRO A 240 25.84 12.44 5.52
CA PRO A 240 26.42 12.63 6.84
C PRO A 240 26.62 11.27 7.53
N ALA A 241 27.80 10.68 7.33
CA ALA A 241 28.17 9.39 7.90
C ALA A 241 28.81 9.55 9.29
N ASP A 242 28.48 8.61 10.18
CA ASP A 242 29.03 8.48 11.52
C ASP A 242 30.11 7.37 11.59
N VAL A 243 30.65 7.13 12.79
CA VAL A 243 31.70 6.12 12.99
C VAL A 243 31.09 4.72 12.84
N GLY A 244 31.56 3.97 11.85
CA GLY A 244 31.11 2.61 11.57
C GLY A 244 30.50 2.47 10.17
N ASP A 245 30.11 3.59 9.57
CA ASP A 245 29.43 3.60 8.28
C ASP A 245 30.36 3.23 7.13
N THR A 246 29.77 2.54 6.16
CA THR A 246 30.37 2.23 4.87
C THR A 246 29.70 3.09 3.80
N LEU A 247 30.43 4.11 3.34
CA LEU A 247 30.01 4.94 2.21
C LEU A 247 30.35 4.28 0.87
N ARG A 248 29.40 4.29 -0.05
CA ARG A 248 29.55 3.93 -1.46
C ARG A 248 28.94 5.05 -2.29
N SER A 249 29.67 5.55 -3.29
CA SER A 249 29.14 6.54 -4.25
C SER A 249 28.41 7.73 -3.60
N CYS A 250 28.99 8.30 -2.54
CA CYS A 250 28.61 9.61 -2.01
C CYS A 250 29.73 10.58 -2.41
N GLU A 251 29.67 11.17 -3.60
CA GLU A 251 30.68 12.13 -4.14
C GLU A 251 30.03 13.42 -4.64
#